data_AF-A0A9X2S9R5-F1
#
_entry.id   AF-A0A9X2S9R5-F1
#
_cell.length_a   1.000
_cell.length_b   1.000
_cell.length_c   1.000
_cell.angle_alpha   90.00
_cell.angle_beta   90.00
_cell.angle_gamma   90.00
#
_symmetry.space_group_name_H-M   'P 1'
#
loop_
_entity.id
_entity.type
_entity.pdbx_description
1 polymer ?
#
loop_
_entity_poly.entity_id
_entity_poly.type
_entity_poly.pdbx_seq_one_letter_code
_entity_poly.pdbx_strand_id
1 'polypeptide(L)'
;MKRIALIHGPYDDTGDGSGVEYVIEHGRLVDGYHAMYVSRRGELFVAPVRKVDGKETLYVLQHETVQLASDVTHGDAVIDEVYADLTAMTAWQFVTQVLMYADVHVELEVAKK
;
A
#
# COMPACT_ATOMS: atom_id res chain seq x y z
N MET A 1 2.18 -6.57 -13.37
CA MET A 1 0.98 -6.36 -12.53
C MET A 1 -0.21 -5.93 -13.36
N LYS A 2 -1.44 -6.13 -12.85
CA LYS A 2 -2.69 -5.69 -13.50
C LYS A 2 -3.20 -4.41 -12.86
N ARG A 3 -3.57 -3.40 -13.67
CA ARG A 3 -4.28 -2.21 -13.18
C ARG A 3 -5.69 -2.56 -12.73
N ILE A 4 -6.10 -2.00 -11.60
CA ILE A 4 -7.41 -2.24 -11.00
C ILE A 4 -8.05 -0.93 -10.53
N ALA A 5 -9.37 -0.95 -10.41
CA ALA A 5 -10.14 0.08 -9.71
C ALA A 5 -10.51 -0.45 -8.33
N LEU A 6 -10.28 0.38 -7.31
CA LEU A 6 -10.55 0.09 -5.92
C LEU A 6 -11.71 0.94 -5.45
N ILE A 7 -12.74 0.30 -4.89
CA ILE A 7 -13.84 1.00 -4.24
C ILE A 7 -13.54 1.07 -2.74
N HIS A 8 -13.48 2.30 -2.24
CA HIS A 8 -13.52 2.69 -0.85
C HIS A 8 -14.94 3.06 -0.49
N GLY A 9 -15.36 2.83 0.75
CA GLY A 9 -16.62 3.39 1.24
C GLY A 9 -16.68 3.40 2.77
N PRO A 10 -17.62 4.17 3.32
CA PRO A 10 -17.65 5.61 3.18
C PRO A 10 -16.55 6.24 4.05
N TYR A 11 -15.70 7.07 3.44
CA TYR A 11 -14.79 7.91 4.22
C TYR A 11 -15.66 8.92 5.01
N ASP A 12 -15.55 8.93 6.35
CA ASP A 12 -16.06 10.03 7.18
C ASP A 12 -15.18 11.24 6.91
N ASP A 13 -15.56 12.06 5.93
CA ASP A 13 -14.90 13.32 5.67
C ASP A 13 -15.73 14.40 6.38
N THR A 14 -15.33 14.79 7.61
CA THR A 14 -15.61 16.10 8.24
C THR A 14 -15.24 16.20 9.72
N GLY A 15 -15.24 15.10 10.48
CA GLY A 15 -15.30 15.23 11.95
C GLY A 15 -16.61 15.89 12.44
N ASP A 16 -17.61 16.03 11.56
CA ASP A 16 -18.98 16.49 11.85
C ASP A 16 -20.06 15.43 11.50
N GLY A 17 -19.66 14.30 10.91
CA GLY A 17 -20.50 13.11 10.75
C GLY A 17 -21.48 13.15 9.57
N SER A 18 -21.19 13.87 8.49
CA SER A 18 -22.10 14.02 7.34
C SER A 18 -21.67 13.38 6.01
N GLY A 19 -20.45 12.83 5.90
CA GLY A 19 -19.93 12.23 4.66
C GLY A 19 -20.16 10.71 4.56
N VAL A 20 -20.94 10.26 3.57
CA VAL A 20 -21.07 8.83 3.20
C VAL A 20 -20.75 8.64 1.72
N GLU A 21 -19.53 8.99 1.29
CA GLU A 21 -19.13 8.86 -0.11
C GLU A 21 -18.18 7.69 -0.36
N TYR A 22 -18.51 6.91 -1.40
CA TYR A 22 -17.60 5.91 -1.94
C TYR A 22 -16.55 6.59 -2.80
N VAL A 23 -15.27 6.41 -2.45
CA VAL A 23 -14.15 6.91 -3.26
C VAL A 23 -13.68 5.78 -4.18
N ILE A 24 -13.47 6.09 -5.46
CA ILE A 24 -12.81 5.16 -6.39
C ILE A 24 -11.38 5.63 -6.61
N GLU A 25 -10.43 4.74 -6.33
CA GLU A 25 -9.00 4.97 -6.51
C GLU A 25 -8.44 3.95 -7.52
N HIS A 26 -7.35 4.31 -8.18
CA HIS A 26 -6.68 3.42 -9.11
C HIS A 26 -5.44 2.82 -8.46
N GLY A 27 -5.24 1.52 -8.67
CA GLY A 27 -4.11 0.80 -8.11
C GLY A 27 -3.63 -0.33 -9.01
N ARG A 28 -2.71 -1.11 -8.47
CA ARG A 28 -2.16 -2.30 -9.10
C ARG A 28 -2.32 -3.49 -8.20
N LEU A 29 -2.81 -4.58 -8.78
CA LEU A 29 -2.86 -5.86 -8.11
C LEU A 29 -1.43 -6.42 -8.02
N VAL A 30 -0.94 -6.55 -6.79
CA VAL A 30 0.43 -6.95 -6.43
C VAL A 30 0.52 -8.47 -6.38
N ASP A 31 -0.48 -9.09 -5.75
CA ASP A 31 -0.75 -10.51 -5.77
C ASP A 31 -2.27 -10.74 -5.87
N GLY A 32 -2.74 -11.99 -5.96
CA GLY A 32 -4.17 -12.28 -6.12
C GLY A 32 -5.11 -11.73 -5.03
N TYR A 33 -4.56 -11.20 -3.94
CA TYR A 33 -5.25 -10.77 -2.73
C TYR A 33 -4.85 -9.36 -2.24
N HIS A 34 -3.79 -8.74 -2.75
CA HIS A 34 -3.30 -7.43 -2.31
C HIS A 34 -3.17 -6.43 -3.46
N ALA A 35 -3.50 -5.18 -3.15
CA ALA A 35 -3.36 -4.05 -4.04
C ALA A 35 -2.45 -2.98 -3.47
N MET A 36 -1.65 -2.37 -4.35
CA MET A 36 -0.96 -1.11 -4.11
C MET A 36 -1.71 0.02 -4.80
N TYR A 37 -1.92 1.13 -4.10
CA TYR A 37 -2.57 2.30 -4.66
C TYR A 37 -2.06 3.57 -3.98
N VAL A 38 -2.15 4.70 -4.68
CA VAL A 38 -1.84 6.01 -4.12
C VAL A 38 -3.15 6.74 -3.87
N SER A 39 -3.38 7.17 -2.64
CA SER A 39 -4.58 7.91 -2.26
C SER A 39 -4.63 9.27 -2.94
N ARG A 40 -5.82 9.89 -2.98
CA ARG A 40 -5.98 11.30 -3.39
C ARG A 40 -5.11 12.29 -2.61
N ARG A 41 -4.67 11.93 -1.41
CA ARG A 41 -3.76 12.74 -0.57
C ARG A 41 -2.29 12.51 -0.90
N GLY A 42 -1.97 11.67 -1.88
CA GLY A 42 -0.59 11.34 -2.25
C GLY A 42 0.06 10.32 -1.31
N GLU A 43 -0.71 9.47 -0.66
CA GLU A 43 -0.16 8.46 0.25
C GLU A 43 -0.16 7.09 -0.43
N LEU A 44 0.98 6.40 -0.43
CA LEU A 44 1.06 5.05 -0.99
C LEU A 44 0.62 4.03 0.07
N PHE A 45 -0.32 3.17 -0.31
CA PHE A 45 -0.83 2.09 0.55
C PHE A 45 -0.66 0.72 -0.10
N VAL A 46 -0.53 -0.30 0.75
CA VAL A 46 -0.81 -1.70 0.44
C VAL A 46 -2.02 -2.15 1.23
N ALA A 47 -2.95 -2.85 0.58
CA ALA A 47 -4.14 -3.31 1.26
C ALA A 47 -4.63 -4.68 0.75
N PRO A 48 -5.22 -5.51 1.62
CA PRO A 48 -5.94 -6.70 1.22
C PRO A 48 -7.23 -6.32 0.49
N VAL A 49 -7.48 -6.98 -0.63
CA VAL A 49 -8.58 -6.71 -1.55
C VAL A 49 -9.35 -7.96 -1.91
N ARG A 50 -10.64 -7.79 -2.19
CA ARG A 50 -11.51 -8.82 -2.74
C ARG A 50 -12.02 -8.39 -4.10
N LYS A 51 -11.93 -9.29 -5.08
CA LYS A 51 -12.49 -9.07 -6.41
C LYS A 51 -14.03 -8.99 -6.33
N VAL A 52 -14.61 -8.05 -7.06
CA VAL A 52 -16.07 -7.97 -7.21
C VAL A 52 -16.53 -9.00 -8.25
N ASP A 53 -17.47 -9.85 -7.87
CA ASP A 53 -18.00 -10.88 -8.76
C ASP A 53 -18.58 -10.27 -10.04
N GLY A 54 -18.29 -10.90 -11.19
CA GLY A 54 -18.71 -10.41 -12.50
C GLY A 54 -17.97 -9.16 -13.00
N LYS A 55 -16.96 -8.65 -12.27
CA LYS A 55 -16.14 -7.50 -12.70
C LYS A 55 -14.68 -7.91 -12.83
N GLU A 56 -14.06 -7.58 -13.96
CA GLU A 56 -12.71 -8.07 -14.29
C GLU A 56 -11.60 -7.29 -13.59
N THR A 57 -11.84 -6.00 -13.32
CA THR A 57 -10.85 -5.02 -12.84
C THR A 57 -11.26 -4.34 -11.54
N LEU A 58 -12.41 -4.71 -10.97
CA LEU A 58 -12.98 -4.05 -9.80
C LEU A 58 -12.76 -4.84 -8.52
N TYR A 59 -12.26 -4.15 -7.50
CA TYR A 59 -11.90 -4.72 -6.21
C TYR A 59 -12.42 -3.83 -5.07
N VAL A 60 -12.68 -4.45 -3.92
CA VAL A 60 -13.07 -3.78 -2.67
C VAL A 60 -12.03 -4.05 -1.58
N LEU A 61 -11.74 -3.06 -0.75
CA LEU A 61 -10.88 -3.22 0.42
C LEU A 61 -11.56 -4.11 1.47
N GLN A 62 -10.78 -4.95 2.15
CA GLN A 62 -11.33 -5.86 3.17
C GLN A 62 -10.97 -5.49 4.62
N HIS A 63 -9.75 -4.98 4.90
CA HIS A 63 -9.22 -4.77 6.25
C HIS A 63 -8.22 -3.59 6.31
N GLU A 64 -7.48 -3.46 7.44
CA GLU A 64 -6.45 -2.45 7.67
C GLU A 64 -5.46 -2.34 6.50
N THR A 65 -5.16 -1.11 6.14
CA THR A 65 -4.24 -0.76 5.06
C THR A 65 -2.90 -0.33 5.65
N VAL A 66 -1.80 -0.75 5.04
CA VAL A 66 -0.46 -0.34 5.45
C VAL A 66 -0.02 0.83 4.60
N GLN A 67 0.26 1.98 5.23
CA GLN A 67 0.88 3.12 4.54
C GLN A 67 2.37 2.83 4.35
N LEU A 68 2.85 2.97 3.11
CA LEU A 68 4.25 2.78 2.76
C LEU A 68 5.00 4.10 2.57
N ALA A 69 4.32 5.15 2.10
CA ALA A 69 4.92 6.47 1.88
C ALA A 69 3.88 7.59 1.95
N SER A 70 4.33 8.81 2.26
CA SER A 70 3.58 10.05 2.12
C SER A 70 4.12 10.88 0.95
N ASP A 71 3.36 11.91 0.54
CA ASP A 71 3.79 12.93 -0.45
C ASP A 71 4.22 12.37 -1.82
N VAL A 72 3.60 11.26 -2.23
CA VAL A 72 3.83 10.60 -3.50
C VAL A 72 3.21 11.41 -4.63
N THR A 73 4.07 12.03 -5.43
CA THR A 73 3.69 12.91 -6.55
C THR A 73 3.56 12.18 -7.89
N HIS A 74 4.13 10.97 -8.02
CA HIS A 74 4.19 10.20 -9.27
C HIS A 74 3.72 8.75 -9.06
N GLY A 75 2.46 8.58 -8.66
CA GLY A 75 1.97 7.32 -8.07
C GLY A 75 2.14 6.06 -8.90
N ASP A 76 1.92 6.10 -10.21
CA ASP A 76 2.10 4.93 -11.07
C ASP A 76 3.55 4.46 -11.16
N ALA A 77 4.50 5.40 -11.23
CA ALA A 77 5.93 5.09 -11.30
C ALA A 77 6.44 4.55 -9.97
N VAL A 78 6.03 5.17 -8.86
CA VAL A 78 6.43 4.74 -7.51
C VAL A 78 5.90 3.34 -7.18
N ILE A 79 4.67 2.99 -7.59
CA ILE A 79 4.17 1.62 -7.40
C ILE A 79 5.01 0.61 -8.18
N ASP A 80 5.41 0.94 -9.42
CA ASP A 80 6.24 0.05 -10.24
C ASP A 80 7.66 -0.09 -9.65
N GLU A 81 8.25 0.99 -9.12
CA GLU A 81 9.54 1.00 -8.42
C GLU A 81 9.52 0.15 -7.14
N VAL A 82 8.56 0.43 -6.24
CA VAL A 82 8.42 -0.31 -4.97
C VAL A 82 8.14 -1.79 -5.22
N TYR A 83 7.32 -2.12 -6.22
CA TYR A 83 7.08 -3.52 -6.60
C TYR A 83 8.36 -4.20 -7.11
N ALA A 84 9.13 -3.53 -7.97
CA ALA A 84 10.38 -4.05 -8.49
C ALA A 84 11.39 -4.30 -7.34
N ASP A 85 11.51 -3.37 -6.41
CA ASP A 85 12.39 -3.50 -5.25
C ASP A 85 11.98 -4.68 -4.36
N LEU A 86 10.68 -4.81 -4.04
CA LEU A 86 10.16 -5.90 -3.21
C LEU A 86 10.32 -7.28 -3.86
N THR A 87 10.12 -7.38 -5.18
CA THR A 87 10.24 -8.67 -5.89
C THR A 87 11.69 -9.07 -6.17
N ALA A 88 12.60 -8.11 -6.25
CA ALA A 88 14.03 -8.36 -6.30
C ALA A 88 14.61 -8.72 -4.92
N MET A 89 13.87 -8.47 -3.84
CA MET A 89 14.32 -8.67 -2.47
C MET A 89 14.18 -10.13 -2.04
N THR A 90 15.25 -10.70 -1.50
CA THR A 90 15.20 -12.00 -0.84
C THR A 90 14.44 -11.90 0.49
N ALA A 91 13.86 -13.01 0.96
CA ALA A 91 13.16 -13.05 2.25
C ALA A 91 14.05 -12.55 3.42
N TRP A 92 15.36 -12.80 3.38
CA TRP A 92 16.31 -12.30 4.37
C TRP A 92 16.51 -10.78 4.31
N GLN A 93 16.64 -10.22 3.10
CA GLN A 93 16.71 -8.77 2.91
C GLN A 93 15.42 -8.09 3.38
N PHE A 94 14.26 -8.69 3.11
CA PHE A 94 12.99 -8.16 3.59
C PHE A 94 12.93 -8.10 5.12
N VAL A 95 13.32 -9.17 5.82
CA VAL A 95 13.35 -9.20 7.28
C VAL A 95 14.30 -8.13 7.85
N THR A 96 15.51 -8.02 7.31
CA THR A 96 16.56 -7.14 7.88
C THR A 96 16.40 -5.67 7.52
N GLN A 97 15.86 -5.35 6.33
CA GLN A 97 15.79 -3.98 5.82
C GLN A 97 14.42 -3.34 6.00
N VAL A 98 13.36 -4.15 6.07
CA VAL A 98 11.98 -3.64 6.16
C VAL A 98 11.41 -3.90 7.55
N LEU A 99 11.42 -5.15 8.01
CA LEU A 99 10.79 -5.51 9.29
C LEU A 99 11.61 -5.07 10.50
N MET A 100 12.93 -5.25 10.47
CA MET A 100 13.80 -4.88 11.60
C MET A 100 14.11 -3.38 11.65
N TYR A 101 14.05 -2.67 10.53
CA TYR A 101 14.29 -1.23 10.48
C TYR A 101 13.06 -0.39 10.84
N ALA A 102 11.85 -0.97 10.72
CA ALA A 102 10.61 -0.31 11.11
C ALA A 102 10.47 -0.12 12.63
N ASP A 103 11.30 -0.78 13.46
CA ASP A 103 11.09 -0.84 14.92
C ASP A 103 12.36 -0.61 15.77
N VAL A 104 13.54 -0.33 15.19
CA VAL A 104 14.76 -0.26 16.02
C VAL A 104 15.74 0.86 15.63
N HIS A 105 15.79 1.89 16.48
CA HIS A 105 17.02 2.66 16.72
C HIS A 105 18.06 1.73 17.35
N VAL A 106 18.90 1.07 16.55
CA VAL A 106 20.09 0.36 17.06
C VAL A 106 21.32 1.22 16.85
N GLU A 107 21.83 1.82 17.91
CA GLU A 107 23.24 2.19 17.98
C GLU A 107 24.06 0.89 18.01
N LEU A 108 24.74 0.59 16.90
CA LEU A 108 25.72 -0.49 16.86
C LEU A 108 27.00 -0.03 17.55
N GLU A 109 27.23 -0.48 18.78
CA GLU A 109 28.52 -0.35 19.44
C GLU A 109 29.54 -1.23 18.73
N VAL A 110 30.48 -0.58 18.02
CA VAL A 110 31.55 -1.26 17.30
C VAL A 110 32.54 -1.84 18.32
N ALA A 111 32.54 -3.16 18.48
CA ALA A 111 33.54 -3.85 19.28
C ALA A 111 34.95 -3.57 18.72
N LYS A 112 35.77 -2.85 19.50
CA LYS A 112 37.20 -2.69 19.24
C LYS A 112 37.95 -3.95 19.70
N LYS A 113 38.56 -4.62 18.71
CA LYS A 113 39.69 -5.57 18.72
C LYS A 113 39.86 -6.52 19.90
#